data_AF-A0A2V8L2S8-F1
#
_entry.id   AF-A0A2V8L2S8-F1
#
_cell.length_a   1.000
_cell.length_b   1.000
_cell.length_c   1.000
_cell.angle_alpha   90.00
_cell.angle_beta   90.00
_cell.angle_gamma   90.00
#
_symmetry.space_group_name_H-M   'P 1'
#
loop_
_entity.id
_entity.type
_entity.pdbx_description
1 polymer ?
#
loop_
_entity_poly.entity_id
_entity_poly.type
_entity_poly.pdbx_seq_one_letter_code
_entity_poly.pdbx_strand_id
1 'polypeptide(L)'
;GLAGKVREIFTTVEAAEAEIAELIAEHARKIERSDLLIFQRDEIQKTNPKPGEAEEVRRKLEVLSNAEKLLGAAARGYEALYEAETSVVSTIAQVQRVLREAAQHDSRLERLIEQIETARISLQDVAYALRDYAGNVDADPQQLEQAQARLAELERLHRKYGPDLLEHLHKVRRELDSIGLTETKKDELQIRLAALKKEYAEAAALLSGKRRAASKSLESAVERELKSLAMPQARFVIAWQDVSPGRASGIDRPELLISPNSGEEPRPLERIVSGGELSRVMLALRSVLAVDRPQKTLVFDEIDAGIGGKAAETVGQKLKELSMRYQVLCVTHLAQIAAFAAHQYRIDKNVLDGRSVTRVAALHGDERIEELVRMMSGSRVTHAAREHVKELLKATKA
;
A
#
# COMPACT_ATOMS: atom_id res chain seq x y z
N GLY A 1 11.67 20.78 8.09
CA GLY A 1 11.27 21.43 9.37
C GLY A 1 10.46 20.48 10.23
N LEU A 2 10.27 20.76 11.53
CA LEU A 2 9.67 19.83 12.49
C LEU A 2 8.28 19.29 12.09
N ALA A 3 7.42 20.14 11.50
CA ALA A 3 6.12 19.69 10.98
C ALA A 3 6.22 18.67 9.84
N GLY A 4 7.27 18.75 9.02
CA GLY A 4 7.56 17.74 7.99
C GLY A 4 8.00 16.41 8.60
N LYS A 5 8.87 16.46 9.63
CA LYS A 5 9.30 15.26 10.36
C LYS A 5 8.12 14.53 11.03
N VAL A 6 7.23 15.26 11.71
CA VAL A 6 6.02 14.68 12.32
C VAL A 6 5.13 13.99 11.28
N ARG A 7 4.94 14.61 10.11
CA ARG A 7 4.18 14.03 9.01
C ARG A 7 4.80 12.73 8.50
N GLU A 8 6.10 12.73 8.26
CA GLU A 8 6.84 11.57 7.75
C GLU A 8 6.81 10.37 8.71
N ILE A 9 7.00 10.63 10.02
CA ILE A 9 6.88 9.57 11.03
C ILE A 9 5.44 9.04 11.06
N PHE A 10 4.43 9.93 11.04
CA PHE A 10 3.03 9.53 11.05
C PHE A 10 2.68 8.63 9.85
N THR A 11 3.12 9.00 8.65
CA THR A 11 2.89 8.16 7.46
C THR A 11 3.59 6.80 7.57
N THR A 12 4.75 6.75 8.22
CA THR A 12 5.47 5.48 8.47
C THR A 12 4.75 4.62 9.51
N VAL A 13 4.15 5.24 10.54
CA VAL A 13 3.29 4.57 11.53
C VAL A 13 2.06 3.96 10.85
N GLU A 14 1.33 4.74 10.04
CA GLU A 14 0.15 4.23 9.33
C GLU A 14 0.49 3.07 8.38
N ALA A 15 1.62 3.16 7.66
CA ALA A 15 2.08 2.09 6.79
C ALA A 15 2.40 0.81 7.59
N ALA A 16 3.09 0.93 8.72
CA ALA A 16 3.40 -0.21 9.59
C ALA A 16 2.15 -0.83 10.23
N GLU A 17 1.15 -0.02 10.61
CA GLU A 17 -0.14 -0.51 11.12
C GLU A 17 -0.91 -1.29 10.04
N ALA A 18 -0.92 -0.79 8.81
CA ALA A 18 -1.54 -1.47 7.68
C ALA A 18 -0.84 -2.81 7.36
N GLU A 19 0.49 -2.83 7.34
CA GLU A 19 1.30 -4.04 7.11
C GLU A 19 1.05 -5.09 8.19
N ILE A 20 1.00 -4.69 9.47
CA ILE A 20 0.68 -5.61 10.57
C ILE A 20 -0.75 -6.17 10.42
N ALA A 21 -1.73 -5.34 10.04
CA ALA A 21 -3.09 -5.81 9.83
C ALA A 21 -3.18 -6.84 8.69
N GLU A 22 -2.44 -6.63 7.61
CA GLU A 22 -2.33 -7.59 6.50
C GLU A 22 -1.68 -8.91 6.95
N LEU A 23 -0.57 -8.84 7.69
CA LEU A 23 0.10 -10.03 8.24
C LEU A 23 -0.80 -10.80 9.20
N ILE A 24 -1.60 -10.12 10.03
CA ILE A 24 -2.59 -10.77 10.92
C ILE A 24 -3.64 -11.53 10.09
N ALA A 25 -4.16 -10.90 9.04
CA ALA A 25 -5.15 -11.52 8.16
C ALA A 25 -4.57 -12.68 7.34
N GLU A 26 -3.32 -12.57 6.89
CA GLU A 26 -2.59 -13.67 6.23
C GLU A 26 -2.34 -14.83 7.21
N HIS A 27 -1.86 -14.53 8.41
CA HIS A 27 -1.57 -15.54 9.44
C HIS A 27 -2.83 -16.31 9.85
N ALA A 28 -3.96 -15.62 10.06
CA ALA A 28 -5.24 -16.25 10.37
C ALA A 28 -5.68 -17.25 9.29
N ARG A 29 -5.57 -16.87 8.01
CA ARG A 29 -5.88 -17.76 6.86
C ARG A 29 -4.95 -18.97 6.80
N LYS A 30 -3.68 -18.80 7.15
CA LYS A 30 -2.71 -19.90 7.18
C LYS A 30 -2.95 -20.85 8.34
N ILE A 31 -3.30 -20.34 9.53
CA ILE A 31 -3.67 -21.17 10.70
C ILE A 31 -4.90 -22.01 10.39
N GLU A 32 -5.95 -21.45 9.80
CA GLU A 32 -7.16 -22.22 9.46
C GLU A 32 -6.83 -23.43 8.57
N ARG A 33 -5.83 -23.27 7.70
CA ARG A 33 -5.33 -24.32 6.81
C ARG A 33 -4.28 -25.23 7.46
N SER A 34 -3.69 -24.85 8.60
CA SER A 34 -2.59 -25.60 9.21
C SER A 34 -3.01 -26.97 9.70
N ASP A 35 -4.21 -27.12 10.25
CA ASP A 35 -4.71 -28.41 10.74
C ASP A 35 -4.81 -29.44 9.61
N LEU A 36 -5.31 -29.00 8.44
CA LEU A 36 -5.35 -29.83 7.25
C LEU A 36 -3.94 -30.19 6.77
N LEU A 37 -3.02 -29.23 6.72
CA LEU A 37 -1.63 -29.45 6.29
C LEU A 37 -0.88 -30.41 7.22
N ILE A 38 -1.07 -30.26 8.54
CA ILE A 38 -0.53 -31.16 9.57
C ILE A 38 -1.06 -32.57 9.35
N PHE A 39 -2.37 -32.73 9.15
CA PHE A 39 -2.98 -34.02 8.88
C PHE A 39 -2.40 -34.68 7.61
N GLN A 40 -2.26 -33.92 6.51
CA GLN A 40 -1.67 -34.42 5.26
C GLN A 40 -0.22 -34.88 5.44
N ARG A 41 0.58 -34.05 6.12
CA ARG A 41 1.98 -34.37 6.43
C ARG A 41 2.07 -35.68 7.22
N ASP A 42 1.28 -35.80 8.29
CA ASP A 42 1.32 -36.95 9.20
C ASP A 42 0.81 -38.22 8.52
N GLU A 43 -0.24 -38.13 7.69
CA GLU A 43 -0.77 -39.28 6.92
C GLU A 43 0.29 -39.81 5.93
N ILE A 44 0.99 -38.93 5.19
CA ILE A 44 2.04 -39.34 4.24
C ILE A 44 3.28 -39.86 4.97
N GLN A 45 3.72 -39.20 6.03
CA GLN A 45 4.91 -39.62 6.80
C GLN A 45 4.72 -40.97 7.46
N LYS A 46 3.51 -41.27 7.96
CA LYS A 46 3.21 -42.56 8.58
C LYS A 46 3.34 -43.73 7.60
N THR A 47 2.95 -43.54 6.34
CA THR A 47 3.09 -44.57 5.28
C THR A 47 4.53 -44.68 4.76
N ASN A 48 5.36 -43.65 4.96
CA ASN A 48 6.77 -43.60 4.57
C ASN A 48 7.03 -44.10 3.13
N PRO A 49 6.39 -43.49 2.11
CA PRO A 49 6.54 -43.91 0.72
C PRO A 49 7.96 -43.63 0.21
N LYS A 50 8.48 -44.52 -0.63
CA LYS A 50 9.75 -44.32 -1.34
C LYS A 50 9.51 -43.87 -2.79
N PRO A 51 10.46 -43.14 -3.40
CA PRO A 51 10.38 -42.79 -4.82
C PRO A 51 10.27 -44.05 -5.69
N GLY A 52 9.28 -44.09 -6.59
CA GLY A 52 9.08 -45.22 -7.52
C GLY A 52 8.57 -46.51 -6.89
N GLU A 53 8.26 -46.53 -5.58
CA GLU A 53 7.86 -47.74 -4.85
C GLU A 53 6.62 -48.41 -5.44
N ALA A 54 5.59 -47.62 -5.82
CA ALA A 54 4.36 -48.19 -6.35
C ALA A 54 4.56 -48.94 -7.68
N GLU A 55 5.45 -48.46 -8.54
CA GLU A 55 5.81 -49.15 -9.80
C GLU A 55 6.60 -50.43 -9.54
N GLU A 56 7.46 -50.42 -8.52
CA GLU A 56 8.20 -51.60 -8.08
C GLU A 56 7.26 -52.66 -7.51
N VAL A 57 6.34 -52.27 -6.63
CA VAL A 57 5.34 -53.16 -6.04
C VAL A 57 4.37 -53.70 -7.10
N ARG A 58 3.94 -52.89 -8.07
CA ARG A 58 3.11 -53.37 -9.20
C ARG A 58 3.82 -54.45 -10.01
N ARG A 59 5.09 -54.23 -10.38
CA ARG A 59 5.89 -55.24 -11.09
C ARG A 59 6.04 -56.52 -10.27
N LYS A 60 6.27 -56.40 -8.95
CA LYS A 60 6.35 -57.56 -8.06
C LYS A 60 5.00 -58.31 -7.99
N LEU A 61 3.88 -57.60 -7.94
CA LEU A 61 2.53 -58.18 -7.91
C LEU A 61 2.18 -58.93 -9.20
N GLU A 62 2.59 -58.42 -10.36
CA GLU A 62 2.35 -59.09 -11.64
C GLU A 62 3.03 -60.46 -11.69
N VAL A 63 4.25 -60.57 -11.15
CA VAL A 63 4.96 -61.84 -11.02
C VAL A 63 4.29 -62.75 -9.98
N LEU A 64 4.03 -62.24 -8.76
CA LEU A 64 3.45 -63.04 -7.66
C LEU A 64 2.05 -63.58 -7.99
N SER A 65 1.19 -62.77 -8.61
CA SER A 65 -0.18 -63.17 -8.99
C SER A 65 -0.21 -64.22 -10.10
N ASN A 66 0.87 -64.34 -10.88
CA ASN A 66 1.04 -65.34 -11.92
C ASN A 66 2.06 -66.42 -11.56
N ALA A 67 2.55 -66.47 -10.31
CA ALA A 67 3.65 -67.32 -9.90
C ALA A 67 3.40 -68.81 -10.22
N GLU A 68 2.20 -69.33 -9.90
CA GLU A 68 1.85 -70.73 -10.23
C GLU A 68 1.86 -71.02 -11.74
N LYS A 69 1.35 -70.09 -12.55
CA LYS A 69 1.34 -70.23 -14.02
C LYS A 69 2.76 -70.18 -14.58
N LEU A 70 3.58 -69.27 -14.07
CA LEU A 70 4.98 -69.08 -14.47
C LEU A 70 5.83 -70.29 -14.09
N LEU A 71 5.69 -70.79 -12.85
CA LEU A 71 6.32 -72.02 -12.38
C LEU A 71 5.90 -73.23 -13.21
N GLY A 72 4.61 -73.39 -13.46
CA GLY A 72 4.10 -74.48 -14.29
C GLY A 72 4.58 -74.42 -15.74
N ALA A 73 4.70 -73.22 -16.33
CA ALA A 73 5.24 -73.05 -17.68
C ALA A 73 6.75 -73.35 -17.73
N ALA A 74 7.51 -72.90 -16.75
CA ALA A 74 8.95 -73.14 -16.66
C ALA A 74 9.26 -74.63 -16.45
N ALA A 75 8.53 -75.30 -15.55
CA ALA A 75 8.66 -76.74 -15.30
C ALA A 75 8.37 -77.56 -16.57
N ARG A 76 7.24 -77.32 -17.25
CA ARG A 76 6.91 -78.01 -18.50
C ARG A 76 7.93 -77.73 -19.62
N GLY A 77 8.44 -76.50 -19.70
CA GLY A 77 9.47 -76.13 -20.67
C GLY A 77 10.80 -76.84 -20.41
N TYR A 78 11.23 -76.91 -19.15
CA TYR A 78 12.42 -77.66 -18.74
C TYR A 78 12.27 -79.16 -19.03
N GLU A 79 11.11 -79.71 -18.69
CA GLU A 79 10.78 -81.12 -18.93
C GLU A 79 10.87 -81.47 -20.42
N ALA A 80 10.21 -80.68 -21.27
CA ALA A 80 10.18 -80.89 -22.71
C ALA A 80 11.55 -80.71 -23.38
N LEU A 81 12.35 -79.74 -22.91
CA LEU A 81 13.65 -79.45 -23.51
C LEU A 81 14.74 -80.43 -23.06
N TYR A 82 14.74 -80.85 -21.79
CA TYR A 82 15.89 -81.56 -21.20
C TYR A 82 15.53 -82.79 -20.35
N GLU A 83 14.54 -82.73 -19.46
CA GLU A 83 14.30 -83.79 -18.44
C GLU A 83 13.65 -85.06 -18.99
N ALA A 84 12.73 -84.94 -19.95
CA ALA A 84 12.01 -86.08 -20.50
C ALA A 84 12.95 -87.05 -21.26
N GLU A 85 12.65 -88.35 -21.22
CA GLU A 85 13.44 -89.37 -21.96
C GLU A 85 13.52 -89.06 -23.47
N THR A 86 12.42 -88.56 -24.03
CA THR A 86 12.30 -88.10 -25.43
C THR A 86 12.31 -86.57 -25.53
N SER A 87 13.15 -85.90 -24.74
CA SER A 87 13.32 -84.45 -24.81
C SER A 87 13.84 -83.96 -26.16
N VAL A 88 13.66 -82.67 -26.44
CA VAL A 88 14.15 -82.05 -27.67
C VAL A 88 15.67 -82.20 -27.77
N VAL A 89 16.41 -81.98 -26.67
CA VAL A 89 17.87 -82.14 -26.64
C VAL A 89 18.29 -83.59 -26.89
N SER A 90 17.60 -84.59 -26.33
CA SER A 90 17.92 -86.01 -26.56
C SER A 90 17.62 -86.44 -28.00
N THR A 91 16.52 -85.95 -28.57
CA THR A 91 16.13 -86.20 -29.96
C THR A 91 17.11 -85.57 -30.95
N ILE A 92 17.51 -84.32 -30.73
CA ILE A 92 18.53 -83.66 -31.55
C ILE A 92 19.87 -84.39 -31.47
N ALA A 93 20.27 -84.85 -30.29
CA ALA A 93 21.50 -85.63 -30.12
C ALA A 93 21.45 -86.98 -30.88
N GLN A 94 20.27 -87.58 -31.02
CA GLN A 94 20.08 -88.78 -31.84
C GLN A 94 20.19 -88.46 -33.35
N VAL A 95 19.56 -87.38 -33.82
CA VAL A 95 19.69 -86.91 -35.21
C VAL A 95 21.15 -86.63 -35.55
N GLN A 96 21.87 -85.99 -34.63
CA GLN A 96 23.29 -85.69 -34.82
C GLN A 96 24.14 -86.97 -34.94
N ARG A 97 23.83 -88.02 -34.17
CA ARG A 97 24.51 -89.32 -34.29
C ARG A 97 24.32 -89.94 -35.68
N VAL A 98 23.07 -89.97 -36.17
CA VAL A 98 22.75 -90.48 -37.51
C VAL A 98 23.44 -89.68 -38.61
N LEU A 99 23.48 -88.35 -38.50
CA LEU A 99 24.15 -87.51 -39.48
C LEU A 99 25.67 -87.67 -39.45
N ARG A 100 26.28 -87.90 -38.28
CA ARG A 100 27.73 -88.19 -38.17
C ARG A 100 28.10 -89.51 -38.86
N GLU A 101 27.25 -90.53 -38.76
CA GLU A 101 27.44 -91.78 -39.51
C GLU A 101 27.39 -91.52 -41.02
N ALA A 102 26.40 -90.75 -41.49
CA ALA A 102 26.29 -90.39 -42.90
C ALA A 102 27.43 -89.47 -43.41
N ALA A 103 27.97 -88.61 -42.55
CA ALA A 103 29.08 -87.72 -42.88
C ALA A 103 30.39 -88.47 -43.19
N GLN A 104 30.50 -89.75 -42.79
CA GLN A 104 31.59 -90.64 -43.21
C GLN A 104 31.57 -90.90 -44.73
N HIS A 105 30.44 -90.65 -45.39
CA HIS A 105 30.23 -90.86 -46.83
C HIS A 105 30.10 -89.55 -47.63
N ASP A 106 29.60 -88.46 -47.03
CA ASP A 106 29.54 -87.12 -47.66
C ASP A 106 29.88 -86.01 -46.64
N SER A 107 31.05 -85.37 -46.83
CA SER A 107 31.56 -84.33 -45.93
C SER A 107 30.73 -83.03 -45.94
N ARG A 108 29.82 -82.84 -46.92
CA ARG A 108 28.89 -81.69 -46.92
C ARG A 108 27.97 -81.69 -45.70
N LEU A 109 27.78 -82.83 -45.05
CA LEU A 109 26.97 -82.98 -43.84
C LEU A 109 27.64 -82.43 -42.58
N GLU A 110 28.97 -82.26 -42.55
CA GLU A 110 29.70 -81.73 -41.38
C GLU A 110 29.22 -80.35 -40.97
N ARG A 111 28.99 -79.46 -41.94
CA ARG A 111 28.46 -78.12 -41.71
C ARG A 111 27.06 -78.14 -41.07
N LEU A 112 26.23 -79.12 -41.43
CA LEU A 112 24.89 -79.29 -40.85
C LEU A 112 24.98 -79.84 -39.42
N ILE A 113 25.92 -80.74 -39.14
CA ILE A 113 26.19 -81.27 -37.80
C ILE A 113 26.64 -80.15 -36.85
N GLU A 114 27.50 -79.24 -37.30
CA GLU A 114 27.93 -78.06 -36.51
C GLU A 114 26.76 -77.13 -36.18
N GLN A 115 25.88 -76.87 -37.16
CA GLN A 115 24.67 -76.08 -36.93
C GLN A 115 23.73 -76.74 -35.92
N ILE A 116 23.57 -78.06 -36.00
CA ILE A 116 22.76 -78.85 -35.07
C ILE A 116 23.36 -78.82 -33.65
N GLU A 117 24.68 -78.96 -33.52
CA GLU A 117 25.35 -78.86 -32.22
C GLU A 117 25.13 -77.49 -31.57
N THR A 118 25.26 -76.42 -32.37
CA THR A 118 25.03 -75.06 -31.90
C THR A 118 23.59 -74.87 -31.40
N ALA A 119 22.60 -75.37 -32.14
CA ALA A 119 21.20 -75.34 -31.74
C ALA A 119 20.94 -76.17 -30.48
N ARG A 120 21.57 -77.36 -30.36
CA ARG A 120 21.44 -78.25 -29.20
C ARG A 120 21.95 -77.57 -27.92
N ILE A 121 23.13 -76.95 -27.98
CA ILE A 121 23.72 -76.22 -26.85
C ILE A 121 22.80 -75.05 -26.45
N SER A 122 22.34 -74.26 -27.42
CA SER A 122 21.44 -73.13 -27.14
C SER A 122 20.13 -73.56 -26.47
N LEU A 123 19.52 -74.67 -26.90
CA LEU A 123 18.32 -75.21 -26.25
C LEU A 123 18.59 -75.76 -24.84
N GLN A 124 19.76 -76.35 -24.63
CA GLN A 124 20.20 -76.83 -23.32
C GLN A 124 20.41 -75.65 -22.34
N ASP A 125 21.00 -74.55 -22.79
CA ASP A 125 21.14 -73.32 -21.99
C ASP A 125 19.78 -72.74 -21.61
N VAL A 126 18.82 -72.71 -22.55
CA VAL A 126 17.43 -72.27 -22.27
C VAL A 126 16.77 -73.17 -21.23
N ALA A 127 16.96 -74.49 -21.31
CA ALA A 127 16.41 -75.41 -20.32
C ALA A 127 16.95 -75.10 -18.92
N TYR A 128 18.27 -74.95 -18.76
CA TYR A 128 18.85 -74.58 -17.47
C TYR A 128 18.37 -73.22 -16.98
N ALA A 129 18.23 -72.24 -17.87
CA ALA A 129 17.65 -70.95 -17.50
C ALA A 129 16.20 -71.07 -17.02
N LEU A 130 15.38 -71.96 -17.59
CA LEU A 130 14.00 -72.22 -17.11
C LEU A 130 13.98 -72.89 -15.74
N ARG A 131 14.89 -73.85 -15.48
CA ARG A 131 15.04 -74.48 -14.17
C ARG A 131 15.44 -73.46 -13.10
N ASP A 132 16.45 -72.65 -13.41
CA ASP A 132 16.97 -71.64 -12.50
C ASP A 132 15.91 -70.53 -12.28
N TYR A 133 15.15 -70.16 -13.31
CA TYR A 133 14.00 -69.26 -13.19
C TYR A 133 12.95 -69.83 -12.23
N ALA A 134 12.55 -71.10 -12.39
CA ALA A 134 11.57 -71.74 -11.51
C ALA A 134 12.05 -71.79 -10.05
N GLY A 135 13.36 -71.96 -9.81
CA GLY A 135 13.94 -71.90 -8.47
C GLY A 135 13.93 -70.52 -7.82
N ASN A 136 13.78 -69.45 -8.60
CA ASN A 136 13.81 -68.05 -8.13
C ASN A 136 12.42 -67.40 -8.05
N VAL A 137 11.37 -67.99 -8.63
CA VAL A 137 10.01 -67.47 -8.52
C VAL A 137 9.43 -67.85 -7.17
N ASP A 138 9.20 -66.85 -6.33
CA ASP A 138 8.54 -67.00 -5.04
C ASP A 138 7.02 -67.06 -5.22
N ALA A 139 6.38 -68.11 -4.70
CA ALA A 139 4.94 -68.32 -4.76
C ALA A 139 4.27 -68.22 -3.37
N ASP A 140 4.91 -67.54 -2.42
CA ASP A 140 4.36 -67.33 -1.07
C ASP A 140 3.08 -66.47 -1.08
N PRO A 141 1.92 -67.04 -0.70
CA PRO A 141 0.66 -66.30 -0.60
C PRO A 141 0.72 -65.10 0.36
N GLN A 142 1.55 -65.19 1.40
CA GLN A 142 1.69 -64.11 2.38
C GLN A 142 2.40 -62.90 1.76
N GLN A 143 3.38 -63.11 0.89
CA GLN A 143 4.03 -62.02 0.16
C GLN A 143 3.09 -61.36 -0.85
N LEU A 144 2.23 -62.13 -1.51
CA LEU A 144 1.20 -61.60 -2.40
C LEU A 144 0.26 -60.66 -1.63
N GLU A 145 -0.26 -61.10 -0.48
CA GLU A 145 -1.16 -60.29 0.35
C GLU A 145 -0.48 -59.01 0.86
N GLN A 146 0.77 -59.10 1.34
CA GLN A 146 1.54 -57.94 1.79
C GLN A 146 1.77 -56.93 0.65
N ALA A 147 2.12 -57.41 -0.55
CA ALA A 147 2.33 -56.55 -1.70
C ALA A 147 1.02 -55.88 -2.15
N GLN A 148 -0.11 -56.60 -2.12
CA GLN A 148 -1.44 -56.06 -2.42
C GLN A 148 -1.85 -54.97 -1.41
N ALA A 149 -1.68 -55.24 -0.11
CA ALA A 149 -1.97 -54.28 0.95
C ALA A 149 -1.10 -53.02 0.83
N ARG A 150 0.20 -53.19 0.54
CA ARG A 150 1.13 -52.06 0.35
C ARG A 150 0.77 -51.22 -0.88
N LEU A 151 0.46 -51.86 -2.01
CA LEU A 151 0.03 -51.13 -3.21
C LEU A 151 -1.27 -50.36 -2.96
N ALA A 152 -2.25 -50.99 -2.31
CA ALA A 152 -3.52 -50.36 -1.98
C ALA A 152 -3.35 -49.13 -1.06
N GLU A 153 -2.44 -49.22 -0.08
CA GLU A 153 -2.07 -48.10 0.78
C GLU A 153 -1.50 -46.92 -0.03
N LEU A 154 -0.52 -47.20 -0.92
CA LEU A 154 0.11 -46.20 -1.77
C LEU A 154 -0.89 -45.56 -2.75
N GLU A 155 -1.75 -46.35 -3.39
CA GLU A 155 -2.78 -45.86 -4.32
C GLU A 155 -3.85 -45.02 -3.63
N ARG A 156 -4.17 -45.30 -2.37
CA ARG A 156 -5.07 -44.46 -1.57
C ARG A 156 -4.46 -43.06 -1.37
N LEU A 157 -3.16 -42.98 -1.08
CA LEU A 157 -2.46 -41.70 -0.96
C LEU A 157 -2.33 -40.98 -2.30
N HIS A 158 -1.98 -41.69 -3.38
CA HIS A 158 -1.87 -41.08 -4.71
C HIS A 158 -3.19 -40.46 -5.18
N ARG A 159 -4.33 -41.10 -4.86
CA ARG A 159 -5.66 -40.53 -5.15
C ARG A 159 -5.96 -39.27 -4.35
N LYS A 160 -5.49 -39.18 -3.10
CA LYS A 160 -5.70 -38.01 -2.23
C LYS A 160 -4.77 -36.84 -2.56
N TYR A 161 -3.51 -37.11 -2.87
CA TYR A 161 -2.43 -36.11 -2.89
C TYR A 161 -1.71 -35.97 -4.23
N GLY A 162 -2.04 -36.81 -5.21
CA GLY A 162 -1.40 -36.82 -6.52
C GLY A 162 -0.27 -37.85 -6.63
N PRO A 163 0.33 -37.97 -7.82
CA PRO A 163 1.27 -39.05 -8.15
C PRO A 163 2.63 -38.93 -7.46
N ASP A 164 3.06 -37.72 -7.07
CA ASP A 164 4.33 -37.50 -6.34
C ASP A 164 4.05 -37.07 -4.89
N LEU A 165 3.99 -38.07 -4.00
CA LEU A 165 3.74 -37.87 -2.58
C LEU A 165 4.87 -37.11 -1.87
N LEU A 166 6.11 -37.25 -2.35
CA LEU A 166 7.28 -36.62 -1.72
C LEU A 166 7.35 -35.15 -2.08
N GLU A 167 7.08 -34.80 -3.33
CA GLU A 167 6.92 -33.40 -3.74
C GLU A 167 5.78 -32.72 -2.98
N HIS A 168 4.63 -33.39 -2.85
CA HIS A 168 3.51 -32.86 -2.08
C HIS A 168 3.90 -32.64 -0.61
N LEU A 169 4.59 -33.61 0.02
CA LEU A 169 5.10 -33.49 1.38
C LEU A 169 6.07 -32.31 1.54
N HIS A 170 6.97 -32.11 0.57
CA HIS A 170 7.88 -30.96 0.55
C HIS A 170 7.13 -29.63 0.43
N LYS A 171 6.07 -29.58 -0.36
CA LYS A 171 5.21 -28.39 -0.48
C LYS A 171 4.48 -28.08 0.83
N VAL A 172 3.88 -29.10 1.45
CA VAL A 172 3.17 -28.97 2.74
C VAL A 172 4.11 -28.49 3.85
N ARG A 173 5.33 -29.04 3.94
CA ARG A 173 6.33 -28.61 4.93
C ARG A 173 6.70 -27.14 4.75
N ARG A 174 7.03 -26.72 3.52
CA ARG A 174 7.35 -25.31 3.23
C ARG A 174 6.20 -24.38 3.59
N GLU A 175 4.96 -24.80 3.34
CA GLU A 175 3.79 -23.99 3.68
C GLU A 175 3.64 -23.84 5.21
N LEU A 176 3.79 -24.93 5.98
CA LEU A 176 3.78 -24.90 7.44
C LEU A 176 4.92 -24.04 8.03
N ASP A 177 6.13 -24.16 7.49
CA ASP A 177 7.29 -23.35 7.94
C ASP A 177 7.05 -21.85 7.68
N SER A 178 6.35 -21.51 6.59
CA SER A 178 6.02 -20.12 6.27
C SER A 178 5.06 -19.47 7.29
N ILE A 179 4.30 -20.27 8.04
CA ILE A 179 3.41 -19.77 9.10
C ILE A 179 4.24 -19.16 10.22
N GLY A 180 5.23 -19.89 10.74
CA GLY A 180 6.12 -19.40 11.80
C GLY A 180 6.93 -18.18 11.38
N LEU A 181 7.40 -18.12 10.12
CA LEU A 181 8.08 -16.93 9.58
C LEU A 181 7.16 -15.69 9.54
N THR A 182 5.86 -15.89 9.31
CA THR A 182 4.87 -14.80 9.28
C THR A 182 4.69 -14.22 10.69
N GLU A 183 4.67 -15.08 11.71
CA GLU A 183 4.58 -14.69 13.12
C GLU A 183 5.82 -13.90 13.57
N THR A 184 7.03 -14.39 13.26
CA THR A 184 8.27 -13.67 13.61
C THR A 184 8.33 -12.28 13.00
N LYS A 185 7.97 -12.13 11.70
CA LYS A 185 7.94 -10.83 11.02
C LYS A 185 6.93 -9.86 11.66
N LYS A 186 5.76 -10.38 12.06
CA LYS A 186 4.74 -9.57 12.74
C LYS A 186 5.28 -9.04 14.06
N ASP A 187 5.95 -9.87 14.86
CA ASP A 187 6.50 -9.46 16.14
C ASP A 187 7.60 -8.40 15.99
N GLU A 188 8.50 -8.56 15.01
CA GLU A 188 9.51 -7.56 14.66
C GLU A 188 8.88 -6.21 14.27
N LEU A 189 7.84 -6.24 13.42
CA LEU A 189 7.11 -5.04 13.02
C LEU A 189 6.37 -4.40 14.19
N GLN A 190 5.80 -5.17 15.12
CA GLN A 190 5.15 -4.64 16.31
C GLN A 190 6.13 -3.88 17.22
N ILE A 191 7.35 -4.41 17.41
CA ILE A 191 8.42 -3.73 18.16
C ILE A 191 8.77 -2.41 17.46
N ARG A 192 8.95 -2.45 16.13
CA ARG A 192 9.25 -1.25 15.34
C ARG A 192 8.12 -0.22 15.40
N LEU A 193 6.87 -0.65 15.33
CA LEU A 193 5.69 0.22 15.44
C LEU A 193 5.65 0.92 16.79
N ALA A 194 5.94 0.21 17.88
CA ALA A 194 6.00 0.80 19.22
C ALA A 194 7.08 1.90 19.31
N ALA A 195 8.26 1.66 18.72
CA ALA A 195 9.33 2.65 18.65
C ALA A 195 8.91 3.88 17.81
N LEU A 196 8.30 3.68 16.64
CA LEU A 196 7.80 4.76 15.78
C LEU A 196 6.70 5.59 16.46
N LYS A 197 5.78 4.94 17.18
CA LYS A 197 4.73 5.64 17.95
C LYS A 197 5.33 6.52 19.05
N LYS A 198 6.38 6.04 19.73
CA LYS A 198 7.12 6.83 20.72
C LYS A 198 7.80 8.03 20.07
N GLU A 199 8.51 7.83 18.95
CA GLU A 199 9.17 8.93 18.23
C GLU A 199 8.15 9.97 17.73
N TYR A 200 7.01 9.51 17.21
CA TYR A 200 5.90 10.38 16.81
C TYR A 200 5.41 11.23 17.99
N ALA A 201 5.16 10.61 19.15
CA ALA A 201 4.65 11.31 20.33
C ALA A 201 5.61 12.40 20.80
N GLU A 202 6.92 12.10 20.87
CA GLU A 202 7.96 13.05 21.25
C GLU A 202 8.07 14.22 20.25
N ALA A 203 8.11 13.91 18.95
CA ALA A 203 8.19 14.93 17.91
C ALA A 203 6.94 15.82 17.85
N ALA A 204 5.76 15.22 18.03
CA ALA A 204 4.48 15.93 18.02
C ALA A 204 4.31 16.81 19.27
N ALA A 205 4.74 16.34 20.44
CA ALA A 205 4.76 17.15 21.67
C ALA A 205 5.69 18.36 21.54
N LEU A 206 6.89 18.16 20.97
CA LEU A 206 7.82 19.27 20.70
C LEU A 206 7.22 20.29 19.71
N LEU A 207 6.55 19.81 18.66
CA LEU A 207 5.87 20.67 17.68
C LEU A 207 4.76 21.48 18.34
N SER A 208 3.95 20.84 19.19
CA SER A 208 2.87 21.47 19.94
C SER A 208 3.39 22.58 20.87
N GLY A 209 4.44 22.28 21.65
CA GLY A 209 5.08 23.26 22.52
C GLY A 209 5.57 24.49 21.77
N LYS A 210 6.25 24.30 20.63
CA LYS A 210 6.72 25.42 19.78
C LYS A 210 5.56 26.22 19.18
N ARG A 211 4.48 25.56 18.76
CA ARG A 211 3.28 26.22 18.24
C ARG A 211 2.61 27.11 19.28
N ARG A 212 2.38 26.57 20.48
CA ARG A 212 1.78 27.32 21.59
C ARG A 212 2.64 28.51 22.03
N ALA A 213 3.97 28.35 22.05
CA ALA A 213 4.89 29.45 22.32
C ALA A 213 4.81 30.55 21.24
N ALA A 214 4.87 30.17 19.96
CA ALA A 214 4.76 31.11 18.85
C ALA A 214 3.38 31.79 18.78
N SER A 215 2.32 31.10 19.22
CA SER A 215 0.96 31.66 19.24
C SER A 215 0.86 32.87 20.16
N LYS A 216 1.58 32.89 21.29
CA LYS A 216 1.60 34.06 22.19
C LYS A 216 2.19 35.30 21.55
N SER A 217 3.28 35.15 20.80
CA SER A 217 3.86 36.27 20.05
C SER A 217 2.91 36.76 18.93
N LEU A 218 2.23 35.82 18.26
CA LEU A 218 1.25 36.17 17.23
C LEU A 218 0.02 36.87 17.82
N GLU A 219 -0.51 36.38 18.95
CA GLU A 219 -1.63 36.98 19.69
C GLU A 219 -1.34 38.45 20.00
N SER A 220 -0.22 38.72 20.68
CA SER A 220 0.17 40.09 21.03
C SER A 220 0.47 40.99 19.82
N ALA A 221 0.98 40.43 18.72
CA ALA A 221 1.19 41.20 17.50
C ALA A 221 -0.13 41.62 16.85
N VAL A 222 -1.10 40.70 16.76
CA VAL A 222 -2.42 40.96 16.18
C VAL A 222 -3.21 41.94 17.04
N GLU A 223 -3.20 41.79 18.37
CA GLU A 223 -3.89 42.73 19.28
C GLU A 223 -3.33 44.17 19.18
N ARG A 224 -2.02 44.32 19.01
CA ARG A 224 -1.41 45.65 18.77
C ARG A 224 -1.90 46.28 17.46
N GLU A 225 -2.00 45.49 16.39
CA GLU A 225 -2.52 45.97 15.11
C GLU A 225 -4.02 46.32 15.22
N LEU A 226 -4.83 45.48 15.86
CA LEU A 226 -6.26 45.74 16.10
C LEU A 226 -6.49 47.04 16.87
N LYS A 227 -5.66 47.32 17.88
CA LYS A 227 -5.73 48.59 18.63
C LYS A 227 -5.51 49.81 17.74
N SER A 228 -4.65 49.71 16.72
CA SER A 228 -4.44 50.79 15.75
C SER A 228 -5.62 50.95 14.77
N LEU A 229 -6.36 49.87 14.51
CA LEU A 229 -7.51 49.81 13.60
C LEU A 229 -8.84 50.10 14.31
N ALA A 230 -8.83 50.99 15.30
CA ALA A 230 -9.99 51.39 16.10
C ALA A 230 -10.73 50.23 16.81
N MET A 231 -10.01 49.18 17.16
CA MET A 231 -10.50 48.08 18.01
C MET A 231 -9.65 47.98 19.29
N PRO A 232 -9.58 49.02 20.14
CA PRO A 232 -8.63 49.10 21.26
C PRO A 232 -8.91 48.10 22.39
N GLN A 233 -10.13 47.56 22.45
CA GLN A 233 -10.55 46.57 23.43
C GLN A 233 -10.60 45.15 22.85
N ALA A 234 -10.21 44.98 21.57
CA ALA A 234 -10.29 43.68 20.95
C ALA A 234 -9.21 42.73 21.50
N ARG A 235 -9.62 41.50 21.77
CA ARG A 235 -8.77 40.40 22.22
C ARG A 235 -8.71 39.34 21.14
N PHE A 236 -7.51 38.86 20.82
CA PHE A 236 -7.29 37.79 19.87
C PHE A 236 -6.56 36.63 20.55
N VAL A 237 -7.15 35.44 20.50
CA VAL A 237 -6.67 34.26 21.22
C VAL A 237 -6.60 33.08 20.27
N ILE A 238 -5.51 32.31 20.33
CA ILE A 238 -5.42 31.04 19.64
C ILE A 238 -5.72 29.95 20.66
N ALA A 239 -6.94 29.40 20.59
CA ALA A 239 -7.32 28.25 21.38
C ALA A 239 -6.73 26.98 20.75
N TRP A 240 -6.35 26.02 21.59
CA TRP A 240 -5.74 24.78 21.17
C TRP A 240 -6.60 23.60 21.62
N GLN A 241 -6.99 22.76 20.67
CA GLN A 241 -7.65 21.50 20.93
C GLN A 241 -6.65 20.35 20.75
N ASP A 242 -6.53 19.49 21.75
CA ASP A 242 -5.73 18.27 21.64
C ASP A 242 -6.45 17.24 20.76
N VAL A 243 -5.69 16.54 19.91
CA VAL A 243 -6.18 15.58 18.93
C VAL A 243 -5.63 14.20 19.26
N SER A 244 -6.52 13.27 19.60
CA SER A 244 -6.20 11.87 19.88
C SER A 244 -7.20 10.94 19.16
N PRO A 245 -6.74 9.92 18.41
CA PRO A 245 -5.34 9.69 18.04
C PRO A 245 -4.77 10.86 17.23
N GLY A 246 -3.44 11.04 17.28
CA GLY A 246 -2.75 12.10 16.55
C GLY A 246 -2.92 12.00 15.04
N ARG A 247 -2.52 13.03 14.30
CA ARG A 247 -2.59 13.08 12.83
C ARG A 247 -1.25 13.45 12.21
N ALA A 248 -1.16 13.40 10.88
CA ALA A 248 -0.04 13.92 10.10
C ALA A 248 0.30 15.40 10.40
N SER A 249 -0.67 16.20 10.87
CA SER A 249 -0.47 17.59 11.28
C SER A 249 0.04 17.77 12.72
N GLY A 250 0.14 16.68 13.50
CA GLY A 250 0.48 16.66 14.92
C GLY A 250 -0.69 16.28 15.82
N ILE A 251 -0.56 16.63 17.10
CA ILE A 251 -1.49 16.28 18.19
C ILE A 251 -2.35 17.46 18.65
N ASP A 252 -2.33 18.57 17.91
CA ASP A 252 -3.10 19.76 18.26
C ASP A 252 -3.71 20.43 17.03
N ARG A 253 -4.82 21.14 17.28
CA ARG A 253 -5.53 21.94 16.29
C ARG A 253 -5.72 23.36 16.85
N PRO A 254 -5.21 24.39 16.15
CA PRO A 254 -5.48 25.77 16.53
C PRO A 254 -6.88 26.20 16.08
N GLU A 255 -7.53 27.01 16.89
CA GLU A 255 -8.74 27.75 16.57
C GLU A 255 -8.52 29.24 16.87
N LEU A 256 -8.77 30.09 15.88
CA LEU A 256 -8.58 31.53 16.00
C LEU A 256 -9.87 32.14 16.59
N LEU A 257 -9.74 32.69 17.79
CA LEU A 257 -10.83 33.33 18.52
C LEU A 257 -10.62 34.83 18.62
N ILE A 258 -11.71 35.58 18.60
CA ILE A 258 -11.73 37.04 18.69
C ILE A 258 -12.84 37.48 19.64
N SER A 259 -12.58 38.53 20.39
CA SER A 259 -13.60 39.31 21.09
C SER A 259 -13.39 40.77 20.69
N PRO A 260 -14.29 41.39 19.91
CA PRO A 260 -14.13 42.78 19.45
C PRO A 260 -14.21 43.82 20.58
N ASN A 261 -15.01 43.51 21.61
CA ASN A 261 -15.37 44.43 22.69
C ASN A 261 -14.92 43.90 24.05
N SER A 262 -14.70 44.80 25.01
CA SER A 262 -14.40 44.39 26.38
C SER A 262 -15.61 43.71 27.03
N GLY A 263 -15.37 42.65 27.81
CA GLY A 263 -16.41 41.95 28.58
C GLY A 263 -17.08 40.79 27.84
N GLU A 264 -16.78 40.58 26.56
CA GLU A 264 -17.27 39.42 25.80
C GLU A 264 -16.23 38.30 25.75
N GLU A 265 -16.69 37.04 25.86
CA GLU A 265 -15.81 35.88 25.66
C GLU A 265 -15.36 35.76 24.20
N PRO A 266 -14.07 35.45 23.93
CA PRO A 266 -13.59 35.22 22.57
C PRO A 266 -14.35 34.09 21.87
N ARG A 267 -14.80 34.34 20.64
CA ARG A 267 -15.54 33.40 19.79
C ARG A 267 -14.80 33.14 18.48
N PRO A 268 -15.09 32.04 17.77
CA PRO A 268 -14.52 31.78 16.45
C PRO A 268 -14.71 32.96 15.49
N LEU A 269 -13.70 33.25 14.66
CA LEU A 269 -13.74 34.35 13.68
C LEU A 269 -14.98 34.30 12.75
N GLU A 270 -15.48 33.10 12.45
CA GLU A 270 -16.69 32.89 11.64
C GLU A 270 -17.98 33.42 12.28
N ARG A 271 -17.99 33.64 13.60
CA ARG A 271 -19.15 34.13 14.36
C ARG A 271 -19.14 35.63 14.59
N ILE A 272 -18.19 36.37 13.99
CA ILE A 272 -18.22 37.84 14.03
C ILE A 272 -19.43 38.31 13.22
N VAL A 273 -20.26 39.15 13.84
CA VAL A 273 -21.55 39.59 13.26
C VAL A 273 -21.38 40.83 12.35
N SER A 274 -20.33 41.64 12.55
CA SER A 274 -20.08 42.86 11.75
C SER A 274 -19.05 42.62 10.64
N GLY A 275 -19.45 42.82 9.38
CA GLY A 275 -18.58 42.67 8.20
C GLY A 275 -17.32 43.55 8.26
N GLY A 276 -17.48 44.80 8.70
CA GLY A 276 -16.35 45.72 8.85
C GLY A 276 -15.35 45.34 9.96
N GLU A 277 -15.83 44.75 11.06
CA GLU A 277 -14.93 44.24 12.11
C GLU A 277 -14.11 43.06 11.60
N LEU A 278 -14.75 42.12 10.89
CA LEU A 278 -14.05 40.99 10.29
C LEU A 278 -13.00 41.46 9.26
N SER A 279 -13.34 42.43 8.41
CA SER A 279 -12.40 43.02 7.44
C SER A 279 -11.20 43.67 8.12
N ARG A 280 -11.40 44.39 9.23
CA ARG A 280 -10.28 44.96 10.02
C ARG A 280 -9.45 43.90 10.71
N VAL A 281 -10.06 42.83 11.23
CA VAL A 281 -9.33 41.69 11.81
C VAL A 281 -8.48 40.99 10.76
N MET A 282 -9.01 40.80 9.54
CA MET A 282 -8.26 40.23 8.44
C MET A 282 -7.11 41.14 7.99
N LEU A 283 -7.31 42.47 7.98
CA LEU A 283 -6.23 43.42 7.71
C LEU A 283 -5.12 43.30 8.76
N ALA A 284 -5.45 43.30 10.06
CA ALA A 284 -4.48 43.11 11.13
C ALA A 284 -3.69 41.80 10.97
N LEU A 285 -4.38 40.69 10.72
CA LEU A 285 -3.75 39.38 10.51
C LEU A 285 -2.81 39.40 9.29
N ARG A 286 -3.21 40.03 8.18
CA ARG A 286 -2.38 40.12 6.97
C ARG A 286 -1.17 41.03 7.14
N SER A 287 -1.30 42.10 7.92
CA SER A 287 -0.19 42.99 8.28
C SER A 287 0.86 42.28 9.14
N VAL A 288 0.43 41.44 10.10
CA VAL A 288 1.35 40.67 10.97
C VAL A 288 1.96 39.48 10.24
N LEU A 289 1.13 38.67 9.56
CA LEU A 289 1.55 37.43 8.91
C LEU A 289 2.14 37.68 7.53
N ALA A 290 2.96 38.73 7.36
CA ALA A 290 3.44 39.16 6.07
C ALA A 290 4.35 38.09 5.42
N VAL A 291 3.72 37.09 4.78
CA VAL A 291 4.37 36.00 4.07
C VAL A 291 4.76 36.53 2.70
N ASP A 292 6.03 36.40 2.34
CA ASP A 292 6.49 36.63 0.97
C ASP A 292 5.85 35.60 0.04
N ARG A 293 4.74 35.98 -0.58
CA ARG A 293 4.15 35.26 -1.69
C ARG A 293 3.88 36.25 -2.83
N PRO A 294 4.39 36.00 -4.04
CA PRO A 294 4.16 36.90 -5.15
C PRO A 294 2.66 36.95 -5.52
N GLN A 295 2.20 38.17 -5.82
CA GLN A 295 1.02 38.48 -6.65
C GLN A 295 -0.32 37.86 -6.21
N LYS A 296 -0.78 38.13 -4.99
CA LYS A 296 -2.19 37.91 -4.62
C LYS A 296 -2.96 39.22 -4.57
N THR A 297 -4.19 39.21 -5.07
CA THR A 297 -5.15 40.29 -4.92
C THR A 297 -5.99 40.07 -3.66
N LEU A 298 -6.11 41.10 -2.83
CA LEU A 298 -6.92 41.11 -1.61
C LEU A 298 -8.06 42.12 -1.81
N VAL A 299 -9.28 41.70 -1.50
CA VAL A 299 -10.47 42.57 -1.52
C VAL A 299 -10.91 42.79 -0.09
N PHE A 300 -10.98 44.05 0.33
CA PHE A 300 -11.56 44.46 1.60
C PHE A 300 -12.87 45.19 1.31
N ASP A 301 -13.95 44.67 1.88
CA ASP A 301 -15.27 45.26 1.83
C ASP A 301 -15.66 45.76 3.22
N GLU A 302 -16.42 46.86 3.28
CA GLU A 302 -16.91 47.49 4.52
C GLU A 302 -15.84 47.78 5.59
N ILE A 303 -14.56 47.88 5.22
CA ILE A 303 -13.48 48.09 6.21
C ILE A 303 -13.63 49.43 6.96
N ASP A 304 -14.36 50.35 6.35
CA ASP A 304 -14.70 51.68 6.84
C ASP A 304 -16.00 51.73 7.67
N ALA A 305 -16.69 50.60 7.86
CA ALA A 305 -17.91 50.56 8.65
C ALA A 305 -17.65 50.88 10.13
N GLY A 306 -18.37 51.87 10.65
CA GLY A 306 -18.32 52.26 12.07
C GLY A 306 -17.05 53.00 12.49
N ILE A 307 -16.23 53.47 11.54
CA ILE A 307 -15.00 54.22 11.84
C ILE A 307 -14.99 55.59 11.15
N GLY A 308 -14.18 56.53 11.66
CA GLY A 308 -14.05 57.87 11.10
C GLY A 308 -12.83 58.61 11.63
N GLY A 309 -12.51 59.76 11.02
CA GLY A 309 -11.37 60.60 11.41
C GLY A 309 -10.05 59.82 11.43
N LYS A 310 -9.28 59.95 12.51
CA LYS A 310 -7.96 59.32 12.67
C LYS A 310 -7.98 57.79 12.49
N ALA A 311 -9.07 57.12 12.85
CA ALA A 311 -9.20 55.68 12.65
C ALA A 311 -9.19 55.29 11.17
N ALA A 312 -9.91 56.06 10.34
CA ALA A 312 -9.99 55.84 8.91
C ALA A 312 -8.65 56.15 8.21
N GLU A 313 -7.92 57.17 8.67
CA GLU A 313 -6.56 57.45 8.20
C GLU A 313 -5.61 56.30 8.49
N THR A 314 -5.62 55.74 9.71
CA THR A 314 -4.79 54.57 10.06
C THR A 314 -5.12 53.36 9.20
N VAL A 315 -6.40 53.11 8.92
CA VAL A 315 -6.82 52.03 8.02
C VAL A 315 -6.30 52.27 6.60
N GLY A 316 -6.41 53.50 6.08
CA GLY A 316 -5.85 53.89 4.79
C GLY A 316 -4.33 53.67 4.72
N GLN A 317 -3.59 54.08 5.76
CA GLN A 317 -2.16 53.85 5.87
C GLN A 317 -1.81 52.34 5.87
N LYS A 318 -2.53 51.53 6.64
CA LYS A 318 -2.31 50.07 6.71
C LYS A 318 -2.63 49.37 5.39
N LEU A 319 -3.67 49.79 4.68
CA LEU A 319 -3.99 49.30 3.33
C LEU A 319 -2.89 49.68 2.33
N LYS A 320 -2.33 50.88 2.45
CA LYS A 320 -1.17 51.33 1.64
C LYS A 320 0.07 50.50 1.92
N GLU A 321 0.42 50.28 3.19
CA GLU A 321 1.53 49.41 3.59
C GLU A 321 1.36 47.98 3.03
N LEU A 322 0.15 47.43 3.14
CA LEU A 322 -0.18 46.11 2.60
C LEU A 322 -0.10 46.07 1.06
N SER A 323 -0.44 47.18 0.40
CA SER A 323 -0.38 47.31 -1.07
C SER A 323 1.03 47.20 -1.65
N MET A 324 2.06 47.36 -0.82
CA MET A 324 3.46 47.15 -1.24
C MET A 324 3.77 45.68 -1.55
N ARG A 325 2.94 44.74 -1.05
CA ARG A 325 3.13 43.30 -1.22
C ARG A 325 1.98 42.64 -2.00
N TYR A 326 0.79 43.22 -1.93
CA TYR A 326 -0.44 42.68 -2.51
C TYR A 326 -1.12 43.72 -3.40
N GLN A 327 -1.89 43.28 -4.39
CA GLN A 327 -2.86 44.19 -5.01
C GLN A 327 -4.06 44.30 -4.06
N VAL A 328 -4.33 45.50 -3.53
CA VAL A 328 -5.42 45.71 -2.58
C VAL A 328 -6.55 46.46 -3.28
N LEU A 329 -7.74 45.86 -3.28
CA LEU A 329 -8.99 46.48 -3.72
C LEU A 329 -9.82 46.80 -2.48
N CYS A 330 -10.22 48.04 -2.32
CA CYS A 330 -11.05 48.51 -1.21
C CYS A 330 -12.20 49.32 -1.78
N VAL A 331 -13.43 48.96 -1.39
CA VAL A 331 -14.60 49.82 -1.59
C VAL A 331 -14.73 50.68 -0.35
N THR A 332 -14.79 52.00 -0.50
CA THR A 332 -14.89 52.91 0.64
C THR A 332 -15.65 54.18 0.28
N HIS A 333 -16.34 54.74 1.28
CA HIS A 333 -16.99 56.04 1.21
C HIS A 333 -16.21 57.13 1.97
N LEU A 334 -15.12 56.78 2.64
CA LEU A 334 -14.30 57.71 3.43
C LEU A 334 -13.14 58.27 2.60
N ALA A 335 -13.10 59.59 2.46
CA ALA A 335 -12.01 60.28 1.75
C ALA A 335 -10.64 60.00 2.39
N GLN A 336 -10.62 59.82 3.72
CA GLN A 336 -9.44 59.49 4.51
C GLN A 336 -8.79 58.18 4.06
N ILE A 337 -9.55 57.20 3.60
CA ILE A 337 -9.03 55.93 3.09
C ILE A 337 -8.69 56.07 1.60
N ALA A 338 -9.59 56.65 0.80
CA ALA A 338 -9.38 56.82 -0.64
C ALA A 338 -8.14 57.67 -0.99
N ALA A 339 -7.75 58.61 -0.13
CA ALA A 339 -6.54 59.42 -0.29
C ALA A 339 -5.23 58.60 -0.28
N PHE A 340 -5.20 57.43 0.35
CA PHE A 340 -4.02 56.55 0.37
C PHE A 340 -3.93 55.64 -0.86
N ALA A 341 -4.98 55.54 -1.68
CA ALA A 341 -4.98 54.69 -2.85
C ALA A 341 -3.97 55.16 -3.91
N ALA A 342 -3.28 54.22 -4.55
CA ALA A 342 -2.45 54.51 -5.72
C ALA A 342 -3.31 54.85 -6.96
N HIS A 343 -4.43 54.14 -7.10
CA HIS A 343 -5.43 54.35 -8.14
C HIS A 343 -6.80 54.49 -7.50
N GLN A 344 -7.56 55.51 -7.91
CA GLN A 344 -8.90 55.76 -7.40
C GLN A 344 -9.90 55.62 -8.54
N TYR A 345 -10.95 54.84 -8.30
CA TYR A 345 -12.05 54.64 -9.22
C TYR A 345 -13.34 55.13 -8.58
N ARG A 346 -14.14 55.88 -9.35
CA ARG A 346 -15.48 56.28 -8.94
C ARG A 346 -16.51 55.39 -9.59
N ILE A 347 -17.53 55.01 -8.81
CA ILE A 347 -18.65 54.18 -9.26
C ILE A 347 -19.89 55.07 -9.26
N ASP A 348 -20.45 55.31 -10.44
CA ASP A 348 -21.65 56.13 -10.64
C ASP A 348 -22.80 55.25 -11.17
N LYS A 349 -24.04 55.51 -10.72
CA LYS A 349 -25.25 54.91 -11.30
C LYS A 349 -25.86 55.88 -12.30
N ASN A 350 -25.91 55.48 -13.56
CA ASN A 350 -26.57 56.22 -14.63
C ASN A 350 -27.86 55.51 -15.06
N VAL A 351 -28.75 56.21 -15.74
CA VAL A 351 -29.92 55.60 -16.40
C VAL A 351 -29.69 55.66 -17.91
N LEU A 352 -29.69 54.50 -18.56
CA LEU A 352 -29.59 54.37 -20.01
C LEU A 352 -30.82 53.57 -20.48
N ASP A 353 -31.60 54.14 -21.41
CA ASP A 353 -32.82 53.52 -21.94
C ASP A 353 -33.80 53.01 -20.86
N GLY A 354 -33.98 53.79 -19.81
CA GLY A 354 -34.86 53.46 -18.67
C GLY A 354 -34.32 52.40 -17.72
N ARG A 355 -33.09 51.90 -17.91
CA ARG A 355 -32.44 50.93 -17.01
C ARG A 355 -31.28 51.56 -16.26
N SER A 356 -31.15 51.26 -14.97
CA SER A 356 -29.99 51.69 -14.18
C SER A 356 -28.75 50.87 -14.58
N VAL A 357 -27.70 51.57 -14.99
CA VAL A 357 -26.40 51.00 -15.36
C VAL A 357 -25.30 51.58 -14.46
N THR A 358 -24.38 50.73 -14.00
CA THR A 358 -23.24 51.16 -13.19
C THR A 358 -22.06 51.48 -14.10
N ARG A 359 -21.50 52.68 -13.97
CA ARG A 359 -20.29 53.11 -14.68
C ARG A 359 -19.14 53.23 -13.69
N VAL A 360 -17.98 52.70 -14.05
CA VAL A 360 -16.73 52.84 -13.29
C VAL A 360 -15.79 53.74 -14.09
N ALA A 361 -15.25 54.78 -13.45
CA ALA A 361 -14.30 55.71 -14.07
C ALA A 361 -13.04 55.84 -13.20
N ALA A 362 -11.87 55.72 -13.83
CA ALA A 362 -10.59 56.02 -13.17
C ALA A 362 -10.45 57.54 -13.01
N LEU A 363 -10.02 58.00 -11.84
CA LEU A 363 -9.83 59.41 -11.53
C LEU A 363 -8.35 59.78 -11.54
N HIS A 364 -8.02 60.89 -12.21
CA HIS A 364 -6.66 61.40 -12.33
C HIS A 364 -6.56 62.89 -11.98
N GLY A 365 -5.40 63.31 -11.48
CA GLY A 365 -5.10 64.73 -11.24
C GLY A 365 -6.18 65.46 -10.42
N ASP A 366 -6.72 66.53 -10.99
CA ASP A 366 -7.76 67.36 -10.36
C ASP A 366 -9.09 66.62 -10.15
N GLU A 367 -9.47 65.67 -11.02
CA GLU A 367 -10.72 64.90 -10.86
C GLU A 367 -10.71 64.09 -9.55
N ARG A 368 -9.54 63.59 -9.17
CA ARG A 368 -9.35 62.88 -7.90
C ARG A 368 -9.52 63.83 -6.71
N ILE A 369 -8.97 65.04 -6.80
CA ILE A 369 -9.08 66.05 -5.73
C ILE A 369 -10.54 66.46 -5.54
N GLU A 370 -11.25 66.75 -6.62
CA GLU A 370 -12.67 67.13 -6.58
C GLU A 370 -13.53 66.01 -5.99
N GLU A 371 -13.25 64.75 -6.34
CA GLU A 371 -13.98 63.63 -5.75
C GLU A 371 -13.72 63.48 -4.24
N LEU A 372 -12.47 63.62 -3.79
CA LEU A 372 -12.16 63.58 -2.36
C LEU A 372 -12.83 64.76 -1.62
N VAL A 373 -12.87 65.96 -2.22
CA VAL A 373 -13.60 67.11 -1.65
C VAL A 373 -15.09 66.80 -1.55
N ARG A 374 -15.68 66.20 -2.59
CA ARG A 374 -17.08 65.75 -2.60
C ARG A 374 -17.35 64.71 -1.51
N MET A 375 -16.46 63.73 -1.32
CA MET A 375 -16.56 62.72 -0.26
C MET A 375 -16.51 63.34 1.13
N MET A 376 -15.74 64.44 1.34
CA MET A 376 -15.61 65.09 2.64
C MET A 376 -16.71 66.12 2.95
N SER A 377 -17.09 66.94 1.97
CA SER A 377 -17.97 68.11 2.16
C SER A 377 -19.35 67.97 1.51
N GLY A 378 -19.64 66.80 0.93
CA GLY A 378 -20.88 66.54 0.21
C GLY A 378 -20.98 67.38 -1.06
N SER A 379 -22.11 68.06 -1.25
CA SER A 379 -22.39 68.87 -2.44
C SER A 379 -21.80 70.29 -2.41
N ARG A 380 -21.21 70.72 -1.29
CA ARG A 380 -20.63 72.07 -1.14
C ARG A 380 -19.12 72.02 -1.28
N VAL A 381 -18.63 72.30 -2.49
CA VAL A 381 -17.21 72.50 -2.76
C VAL A 381 -16.81 73.87 -2.20
N THR A 382 -15.99 73.88 -1.15
CA THR A 382 -15.46 75.11 -0.55
C THR A 382 -13.95 75.17 -0.71
N HIS A 383 -13.39 76.39 -0.74
CA HIS A 383 -11.93 76.56 -0.81
C HIS A 383 -11.20 75.86 0.35
N ALA A 384 -11.76 75.95 1.57
CA ALA A 384 -11.22 75.28 2.75
C ALA A 384 -11.18 73.75 2.62
N ALA A 385 -12.24 73.14 2.06
CA ALA A 385 -12.27 71.69 1.84
C ALA A 385 -11.21 71.23 0.83
N ARG A 386 -10.95 72.02 -0.21
CA ARG A 386 -9.92 71.73 -1.21
C ARG A 386 -8.51 71.81 -0.63
N GLU A 387 -8.25 72.79 0.24
CA GLU A 387 -6.97 72.87 0.94
C GLU A 387 -6.76 71.68 1.88
N HIS A 388 -7.79 71.28 2.63
CA HIS A 388 -7.70 70.12 3.52
C HIS A 388 -7.44 68.79 2.77
N VAL A 389 -8.05 68.58 1.61
CA VAL A 389 -7.76 67.40 0.76
C VAL A 389 -6.32 67.43 0.23
N LYS A 390 -5.80 68.61 -0.14
CA LYS A 390 -4.39 68.75 -0.56
C LYS A 390 -3.44 68.40 0.57
N GLU A 391 -3.75 68.80 1.81
CA GLU A 391 -2.96 68.42 2.99
C GLU A 391 -3.00 66.91 3.23
N LEU A 392 -4.19 66.30 3.15
CA LEU A 392 -4.36 64.85 3.28
C LEU A 392 -3.53 64.09 2.23
N LEU A 393 -3.61 64.48 0.95
CA LEU A 393 -2.83 63.87 -0.13
C LEU A 393 -1.31 64.10 -0.01
N LYS A 394 -0.88 65.17 0.67
CA LYS A 394 0.54 65.36 1.01
C LYS A 394 0.96 64.40 2.11
N ALA A 395 0.13 64.22 3.13
CA ALA A 395 0.38 63.30 4.24
C ALA A 395 0.44 61.84 3.79
N THR A 396 -0.25 61.45 2.70
CA THR A 396 -0.22 60.07 2.18
C THR A 396 0.99 59.73 1.29
N LYS A 397 1.83 60.72 0.95
CA LYS A 397 3.05 60.56 0.12
C LYS A 397 4.33 60.42 0.94
N ALA A 398 4.29 60.80 2.22
CA ALA A 398 5.34 60.54 3.20
C ALA A 398 5.24 59.08 3.67
#